data_AF-A0A816RN37-F1
#
_entry.id   AF-A0A816RN37-F1
#
_cell.length_a   1.000
_cell.length_b   1.000
_cell.length_c   1.000
_cell.angle_alpha   90.00
_cell.angle_beta   90.00
_cell.angle_gamma   90.00
#
_symmetry.space_group_name_H-M   'P 1'
#
loop_
_entity.id
_entity.type
_entity.pdbx_description
1 polymer ?
#
loop_
_entity_poly.entity_id
_entity_poly.type
_entity_poly.pdbx_seq_one_letter_code
_entity_poly.pdbx_strand_id
1 'polypeptide(L)'
;MDLTNKEQSKRRRIFDIVQKVCFGFVRLPVNTHGRIEYRFDVFIKEQAMYYADLSELCDRARLIEYSSNSTNKMKKDSEQEIRELRFFVGMVAVIETILTNLTSLNMTGHPFVLDFLSPKTEFTCIAGNYQKLSEFSSSLEKLLTDWEKDLCSMYEQNIDLTYFSNQQIWMVEDYLYNQASASDDNPGYHLLNFIDIEPRKIETKFLTKRSEQPNERLKNIARMLTVQRAKQAKAIEVKNLPLNKILVVETSYEGILRGILSLFQLTKGQPQVHHIFYCSDTTSWTEMRAFAYRCFYSQGALHQLIQPELLSALVQDQFTQFLHKLAKQQPKRLFRLGIVTTASTSHLQLVNSLKALQIVSTIQDQDLLDKTALQEVIKELIKGNSTLVTSHIAGLGKSTYIRDEIQRNHKLYIKFSISGSINVDTLAERLRTLGKKMTSIDVALHIDIGVVDNIQQLNELLYCLLLFRSFRLGQEAAYIPANIPIYIELDSSPHSLTAHAKIIYFNFYHVIILKL
;
A
#
# COMPACT_ATOMS: atom_id res chain seq x y z
N MET A 1 17.68 -42.86 21.90
CA MET A 1 16.31 -43.39 21.91
C MET A 1 15.25 -42.33 21.59
N ASP A 2 15.44 -41.05 21.95
CA ASP A 2 14.43 -40.00 21.72
C ASP A 2 14.15 -39.63 20.25
N LEU A 3 15.15 -39.72 19.37
CA LEU A 3 15.00 -39.39 17.95
C LEU A 3 14.02 -40.34 17.24
N THR A 4 14.11 -41.65 17.52
CA THR A 4 13.25 -42.67 16.92
C THR A 4 11.78 -42.52 17.34
N ASN A 5 11.53 -42.03 18.56
CA ASN A 5 10.19 -41.84 19.09
C ASN A 5 9.51 -40.58 18.50
N LYS A 6 10.27 -39.49 18.33
CA LYS A 6 9.79 -38.28 17.62
C LYS A 6 9.44 -38.57 16.17
N GLU A 7 10.23 -39.40 15.50
CA GLU A 7 10.01 -39.81 14.11
C GLU A 7 8.74 -40.63 13.92
N GLN A 8 8.52 -41.62 14.79
CA GLN A 8 7.28 -42.39 14.79
C GLN A 8 6.05 -41.53 15.12
N SER A 9 6.19 -40.53 15.99
CA SER A 9 5.11 -39.61 16.34
C SER A 9 4.67 -38.75 15.15
N LYS A 10 5.61 -38.14 14.41
CA LYS A 10 5.28 -37.35 13.21
C LYS A 10 4.66 -38.20 12.11
N ARG A 11 5.16 -39.42 11.92
CA ARG A 11 4.60 -40.38 10.97
C ARG A 11 3.16 -40.76 11.31
N ARG A 12 2.85 -41.03 12.58
CA ARG A 12 1.47 -41.28 13.05
C ARG A 12 0.57 -40.09 12.78
N ARG A 13 1.02 -38.86 13.09
CA ARG A 13 0.24 -37.64 12.81
C ARG A 13 -0.14 -37.49 11.34
N ILE A 14 0.78 -37.78 10.41
CA ILE A 14 0.48 -37.76 8.97
C ILE A 14 -0.65 -38.74 8.65
N PHE A 15 -0.56 -39.97 9.11
CA PHE A 15 -1.59 -40.97 8.86
C PHE A 15 -2.92 -40.62 9.53
N ASP A 16 -2.92 -40.08 10.75
CA ASP A 16 -4.13 -39.62 11.43
C ASP A 16 -4.85 -38.55 10.60
N ILE A 17 -4.10 -37.58 10.06
CA ILE A 17 -4.63 -36.53 9.17
C ILE A 17 -5.22 -37.13 7.88
N VAL A 18 -4.53 -38.10 7.27
CA VAL A 18 -5.00 -38.78 6.04
C VAL A 18 -6.28 -39.58 6.32
N GLN A 19 -6.37 -40.23 7.48
CA GLN A 19 -7.55 -41.01 7.85
C GLN A 19 -8.76 -40.11 8.03
N LYS A 20 -8.63 -39.01 8.78
CA LYS A 20 -9.69 -38.03 8.95
C LYS A 20 -9.12 -36.69 9.44
N VAL A 21 -9.45 -35.62 8.73
CA VAL A 21 -9.15 -34.25 9.20
C VAL A 21 -10.29 -33.30 8.84
N CYS A 22 -10.60 -32.38 9.76
CA CYS A 22 -11.49 -31.26 9.52
C CYS A 22 -10.74 -29.95 9.74
N PHE A 23 -10.86 -29.02 8.79
CA PHE A 23 -10.20 -27.72 8.86
C PHE A 23 -10.96 -26.66 8.07
N GLY A 24 -10.62 -25.41 8.33
CA GLY A 24 -11.04 -24.29 7.50
C GLY A 24 -9.89 -23.31 7.31
N PHE A 25 -10.11 -22.34 6.42
CA PHE A 25 -9.17 -21.26 6.20
C PHE A 25 -9.47 -20.11 7.16
N VAL A 26 -8.44 -19.47 7.68
CA VAL A 26 -8.53 -18.39 8.65
C VAL A 26 -7.70 -17.20 8.18
N ARG A 27 -8.00 -16.03 8.74
CA ARG A 27 -7.24 -14.80 8.52
C ARG A 27 -6.60 -14.40 9.84
N LEU A 28 -5.28 -14.41 9.88
CA LEU A 28 -4.49 -14.12 11.09
C LEU A 28 -3.87 -12.73 10.99
N PRO A 29 -3.92 -11.93 12.07
CA PRO A 29 -3.14 -10.71 12.16
C PRO A 29 -1.65 -11.06 12.30
N VAL A 30 -0.81 -10.45 11.48
CA VAL A 30 0.65 -10.57 11.50
C VAL A 30 1.21 -9.19 11.75
N ASN A 31 2.10 -9.07 12.73
CA ASN A 31 2.81 -7.81 12.98
C ASN A 31 4.09 -7.79 12.14
N THR A 32 4.06 -7.10 11.01
CA THR A 32 5.21 -6.90 10.13
C THR A 32 5.72 -5.48 10.32
N HIS A 33 6.90 -5.30 10.91
CA HIS A 33 7.50 -3.97 11.14
C HIS A 33 6.57 -2.96 11.86
N GLY A 34 5.81 -3.43 12.85
CA GLY A 34 4.84 -2.63 13.59
C GLY A 34 3.45 -2.58 12.96
N ARG A 35 3.27 -2.99 11.69
CA ARG A 35 1.99 -2.99 10.96
C ARG A 35 1.23 -4.29 11.19
N ILE A 36 -0.05 -4.19 11.51
CA ILE A 36 -0.95 -5.34 11.52
C ILE A 36 -1.37 -5.60 10.08
N GLU A 37 -0.65 -6.49 9.43
CA GLU A 37 -1.06 -7.10 8.17
C GLU A 37 -1.92 -8.31 8.45
N TYR A 38 -2.63 -8.80 7.45
CA TYR A 38 -3.40 -10.02 7.60
C TYR A 38 -2.95 -11.06 6.60
N ARG A 39 -2.64 -12.25 7.09
CA ARG A 39 -2.25 -13.40 6.29
C ARG A 39 -3.34 -14.46 6.35
N PHE A 40 -3.55 -15.14 5.23
CA PHE A 40 -4.41 -16.32 5.20
C PHE A 40 -3.63 -17.56 5.65
N ASP A 41 -4.27 -18.38 6.46
CA ASP A 41 -3.72 -19.62 6.97
C ASP A 41 -4.81 -20.71 6.98
N VAL A 42 -4.40 -21.95 7.22
CA VAL A 42 -5.31 -23.07 7.50
C VAL A 42 -5.32 -23.31 9.01
N PHE A 43 -6.46 -23.74 9.56
CA PHE A 43 -6.56 -24.10 10.97
C PHE A 43 -7.25 -25.45 11.15
N ILE A 44 -6.52 -26.41 11.73
CA ILE A 44 -7.05 -27.72 12.13
C ILE A 44 -7.40 -27.65 13.62
N LYS A 45 -8.68 -27.43 13.92
CA LYS A 45 -9.16 -27.16 15.28
C LYS A 45 -8.84 -28.28 16.28
N GLU A 46 -8.95 -29.54 15.85
CA GLU A 46 -8.74 -30.71 16.71
C GLU A 46 -7.29 -30.84 17.22
N GLN A 47 -6.33 -30.33 16.47
CA GLN A 47 -4.89 -30.46 16.75
C GLN A 47 -4.19 -29.12 16.98
N ALA A 48 -4.94 -28.00 16.89
CA ALA A 48 -4.42 -26.64 16.93
C ALA A 48 -3.21 -26.41 16.00
N MET A 49 -3.30 -26.92 14.77
CA MET A 49 -2.23 -26.83 13.77
C MET A 49 -2.52 -25.80 12.68
N TYR A 50 -1.46 -25.18 12.17
CA TYR A 50 -1.45 -24.20 11.08
C TYR A 50 -0.67 -24.71 9.87
N TYR A 51 -0.61 -23.92 8.79
CA TYR A 51 0.10 -24.31 7.57
C TYR A 51 1.58 -24.63 7.81
N ALA A 52 2.25 -23.90 8.71
CA ALA A 52 3.65 -24.15 9.04
C ALA A 52 3.88 -25.58 9.54
N ASP A 53 2.98 -26.09 10.39
CA ASP A 53 3.03 -27.47 10.89
C ASP A 53 2.82 -28.48 9.75
N LEU A 54 1.85 -28.21 8.87
CA LEU A 54 1.57 -29.06 7.72
C LEU A 54 2.73 -29.09 6.71
N SER A 55 3.38 -27.95 6.48
CA SER A 55 4.55 -27.84 5.62
C SER A 55 5.72 -28.66 6.18
N GLU A 56 5.98 -28.58 7.49
CA GLU A 56 7.02 -29.40 8.14
C GLU A 56 6.71 -30.91 8.01
N LEU A 57 5.45 -31.30 8.23
CA LEU A 57 5.02 -32.67 8.03
C LEU A 57 5.12 -33.11 6.56
N CYS A 58 4.91 -32.20 5.61
CA CYS A 58 5.00 -32.47 4.17
C CYS A 58 6.44 -32.75 3.75
N ASP A 59 7.41 -31.95 4.21
CA ASP A 59 8.82 -32.21 4.00
C ASP A 59 9.23 -33.57 4.59
N ARG A 60 8.68 -33.90 5.76
CA ARG A 60 8.91 -35.21 6.38
C ARG A 60 8.31 -36.35 5.58
N ALA A 61 7.08 -36.20 5.08
CA ALA A 61 6.42 -37.19 4.24
C ALA A 61 7.24 -37.51 2.98
N ARG A 62 7.78 -36.48 2.32
CA ARG A 62 8.67 -36.62 1.15
C ARG A 62 9.94 -37.40 1.50
N LEU A 63 10.60 -37.09 2.62
CA LEU A 63 11.80 -37.82 3.06
C LEU A 63 11.53 -39.30 3.37
N ILE A 64 10.37 -39.61 3.95
CA ILE A 64 9.95 -41.00 4.22
C ILE A 64 9.71 -41.73 2.88
N GLU A 65 9.07 -41.07 1.91
CA GLU A 65 8.87 -41.64 0.57
C GLU A 65 10.21 -41.94 -0.12
N TYR A 66 11.17 -41.00 -0.11
CA TYR A 66 12.48 -41.21 -0.73
C TYR A 66 13.31 -42.33 -0.08
N SER A 67 13.29 -42.42 1.26
CA SER A 67 14.02 -43.47 1.99
C SER A 67 13.41 -44.87 1.80
N SER A 68 12.09 -44.95 1.63
CA SER A 68 11.37 -46.20 1.38
C SER A 68 11.61 -46.73 -0.04
N ASN A 69 11.77 -45.85 -1.03
CA ASN A 69 12.09 -46.23 -2.42
C ASN A 69 13.53 -46.75 -2.59
N SER A 70 14.45 -46.39 -1.70
CA SER A 70 15.87 -46.77 -1.75
C SER A 70 16.18 -48.08 -1.00
N THR A 71 15.27 -48.56 -0.16
CA THR A 71 15.43 -49.82 0.58
C THR A 71 14.49 -50.90 0.01
N ASN A 72 15.05 -51.84 -0.75
CA ASN A 72 14.36 -52.93 -1.46
C ASN A 72 13.64 -53.99 -0.56
N LYS A 73 13.31 -53.68 0.70
CA LYS A 73 12.74 -54.66 1.66
C LYS A 73 11.30 -54.29 2.07
N MET A 74 10.39 -55.21 1.74
CA MET A 74 8.96 -55.34 2.11
C MET A 74 7.98 -54.64 1.14
N LYS A 75 7.05 -55.42 0.58
CA LYS A 75 6.47 -55.19 -0.76
C LYS A 75 4.92 -55.12 -0.82
N LYS A 76 4.21 -54.83 0.28
CA LYS A 76 2.75 -54.53 0.23
C LYS A 76 2.30 -53.50 1.27
N ASP A 77 2.74 -53.62 2.52
CA ASP A 77 2.44 -52.61 3.56
C ASP A 77 3.09 -51.26 3.24
N SER A 78 4.27 -51.28 2.59
CA SER A 78 4.96 -50.10 2.09
C SER A 78 4.18 -49.37 0.98
N GLU A 79 3.43 -50.07 0.12
CA GLU A 79 2.70 -49.42 -0.98
C GLU A 79 1.50 -48.62 -0.49
N GLN A 80 0.77 -49.13 0.50
CA GLN A 80 -0.35 -48.41 1.09
C GLN A 80 0.13 -47.18 1.85
N GLU A 81 1.19 -47.32 2.64
CA GLU A 81 1.80 -46.21 3.35
C GLU A 81 2.33 -45.14 2.38
N ILE A 82 3.01 -45.55 1.29
CA ILE A 82 3.46 -44.61 0.25
C ILE A 82 2.28 -43.90 -0.42
N ARG A 83 1.17 -44.60 -0.70
CA ARG A 83 -0.05 -43.96 -1.23
C ARG A 83 -0.61 -42.91 -0.26
N GLU A 84 -0.68 -43.23 1.02
CA GLU A 84 -1.16 -42.30 2.06
C GLU A 84 -0.25 -41.08 2.20
N LEU A 85 1.08 -41.27 2.15
CA LEU A 85 2.04 -40.15 2.12
C LEU A 85 1.82 -39.26 0.90
N ARG A 86 1.59 -39.84 -0.29
CA ARG A 86 1.28 -39.07 -1.51
C ARG A 86 -0.04 -38.32 -1.41
N PHE A 87 -1.06 -38.92 -0.82
CA PHE A 87 -2.33 -38.22 -0.57
C PHE A 87 -2.13 -37.02 0.36
N PHE A 88 -1.35 -37.19 1.43
CA PHE A 88 -1.01 -36.10 2.33
C PHE A 88 -0.26 -34.97 1.62
N VAL A 89 0.81 -35.29 0.87
CA VAL A 89 1.61 -34.30 0.13
C VAL A 89 0.74 -33.56 -0.90
N GLY A 90 -0.11 -34.29 -1.64
CA GLY A 90 -1.04 -33.70 -2.60
C GLY A 90 -2.04 -32.76 -1.93
N MET A 91 -2.64 -33.17 -0.80
CA MET A 91 -3.56 -32.35 -0.04
C MET A 91 -2.89 -31.05 0.45
N VAL A 92 -1.69 -31.12 1.02
CA VAL A 92 -0.96 -29.93 1.51
C VAL A 92 -0.63 -28.97 0.37
N ALA A 93 -0.25 -29.48 -0.81
CA ALA A 93 -0.02 -28.63 -1.99
C ALA A 93 -1.29 -27.92 -2.47
N VAL A 94 -2.46 -28.57 -2.39
CA VAL A 94 -3.75 -27.92 -2.69
C VAL A 94 -4.07 -26.84 -1.65
N ILE A 95 -3.80 -27.07 -0.36
CA ILE A 95 -3.94 -26.07 0.70
C ILE A 95 -3.07 -24.85 0.40
N GLU A 96 -1.79 -25.04 0.08
CA GLU A 96 -0.87 -23.96 -0.29
C GLU A 96 -1.40 -23.12 -1.46
N THR A 97 -1.91 -23.78 -2.50
CA THR A 97 -2.51 -23.13 -3.66
C THR A 97 -3.72 -22.28 -3.26
N ILE A 98 -4.58 -22.80 -2.38
CA ILE A 98 -5.73 -22.05 -1.86
C ILE A 98 -5.28 -20.82 -1.07
N LEU A 99 -4.27 -20.96 -0.19
CA LEU A 99 -3.73 -19.83 0.57
C LEU A 99 -3.18 -18.73 -0.34
N THR A 100 -2.45 -19.10 -1.39
CA THR A 100 -1.96 -18.16 -2.42
C THR A 100 -3.12 -17.49 -3.14
N ASN A 101 -4.14 -18.24 -3.56
CA ASN A 101 -5.31 -17.68 -4.25
C ASN A 101 -6.15 -16.74 -3.36
N LEU A 102 -6.37 -17.09 -2.10
CA LEU A 102 -7.04 -16.21 -1.12
C LEU A 102 -6.25 -14.93 -0.88
N THR A 103 -4.93 -15.03 -0.76
CA THR A 103 -4.05 -13.87 -0.62
C THR A 103 -4.16 -12.96 -1.84
N SER A 104 -4.09 -13.52 -3.06
CA SER A 104 -4.25 -12.77 -4.31
C SER A 104 -5.64 -12.15 -4.47
N LEU A 105 -6.71 -12.87 -4.14
CA LEU A 105 -8.08 -12.33 -4.14
C LEU A 105 -8.23 -11.16 -3.16
N ASN A 106 -7.62 -11.26 -1.98
CA ASN A 106 -7.61 -10.16 -1.02
C ASN A 106 -6.82 -8.95 -1.54
N MET A 107 -5.65 -9.20 -2.13
CA MET A 107 -4.78 -8.15 -2.68
C MET A 107 -5.42 -7.39 -3.84
N THR A 108 -6.13 -8.12 -4.70
CA THR A 108 -6.91 -7.59 -5.82
C THR A 108 -8.26 -7.02 -5.39
N GLY A 109 -8.61 -7.09 -4.10
CA GLY A 109 -9.79 -6.45 -3.57
C GLY A 109 -11.10 -7.15 -3.86
N HIS A 110 -11.13 -8.46 -4.01
CA HIS A 110 -12.40 -9.18 -4.15
C HIS A 110 -13.24 -9.02 -2.86
N PRO A 111 -14.54 -8.68 -2.93
CA PRO A 111 -15.33 -8.28 -1.75
C PRO A 111 -15.72 -9.45 -0.83
N PHE A 112 -15.72 -10.69 -1.34
CA PHE A 112 -16.24 -11.86 -0.64
C PHE A 112 -15.15 -12.78 -0.08
N VAL A 113 -13.91 -12.31 0.06
CA VAL A 113 -12.80 -13.15 0.54
C VAL A 113 -13.08 -13.72 1.94
N LEU A 114 -13.76 -12.95 2.81
CA LEU A 114 -14.13 -13.41 4.14
C LEU A 114 -15.21 -14.51 4.13
N ASP A 115 -15.97 -14.66 3.05
CA ASP A 115 -16.99 -15.71 2.93
C ASP A 115 -16.35 -17.09 2.69
N PHE A 116 -15.12 -17.12 2.19
CA PHE A 116 -14.33 -18.33 1.97
C PHE A 116 -13.61 -18.86 3.22
N LEU A 117 -13.78 -18.20 4.37
CA LEU A 117 -13.10 -18.54 5.62
C LEU A 117 -14.01 -19.29 6.59
N SER A 118 -13.43 -19.97 7.58
CA SER A 118 -14.16 -20.56 8.71
C SER A 118 -14.83 -19.45 9.53
N PRO A 119 -16.05 -19.67 10.04
CA PRO A 119 -16.83 -20.92 10.02
C PRO A 119 -17.73 -21.11 8.79
N LYS A 120 -17.71 -20.17 7.83
CA LYS A 120 -18.60 -20.23 6.66
C LYS A 120 -18.22 -21.36 5.70
N THR A 121 -16.92 -21.60 5.55
CA THR A 121 -16.38 -22.65 4.68
C THR A 121 -15.42 -23.55 5.46
N GLU A 122 -15.75 -24.85 5.53
CA GLU A 122 -14.93 -25.88 6.18
C GLU A 122 -14.88 -27.15 5.32
N PHE A 123 -13.78 -27.89 5.46
CA PHE A 123 -13.50 -29.09 4.67
C PHE A 123 -13.27 -30.27 5.61
N THR A 124 -13.84 -31.43 5.25
CA THR A 124 -13.56 -32.70 5.89
C THR A 124 -12.97 -33.64 4.85
N CYS A 125 -11.74 -34.09 5.08
CA CYS A 125 -11.07 -35.10 4.25
C CYS A 125 -11.08 -36.42 5.02
N ILE A 126 -11.45 -37.51 4.34
CA ILE A 126 -11.56 -38.86 4.94
C ILE A 126 -10.83 -39.84 4.02
N ALA A 127 -9.99 -40.69 4.59
CA ALA A 127 -9.23 -41.72 3.88
C ALA A 127 -8.48 -41.17 2.65
N GLY A 128 -7.83 -40.01 2.80
CA GLY A 128 -7.07 -39.35 1.73
C GLY A 128 -7.91 -38.70 0.63
N ASN A 129 -9.24 -38.67 0.75
CA ASN A 129 -10.09 -37.99 -0.22
C ASN A 129 -10.18 -36.49 0.07
N TYR A 130 -9.52 -35.69 -0.77
CA TYR A 130 -9.53 -34.23 -0.75
C TYR A 130 -10.15 -33.62 -2.03
N GLN A 131 -11.02 -34.36 -2.75
CA GLN A 131 -11.60 -33.90 -4.02
C GLN A 131 -12.32 -32.55 -3.89
N LYS A 132 -13.14 -32.37 -2.85
CA LYS A 132 -13.85 -31.10 -2.59
C LYS A 132 -12.89 -29.93 -2.40
N LEU A 133 -11.73 -30.18 -1.79
CA LEU A 133 -10.69 -29.18 -1.60
C LEU A 133 -10.05 -28.80 -2.95
N SER A 134 -9.79 -29.78 -3.81
CA SER A 134 -9.29 -29.55 -5.16
C SER A 134 -10.28 -28.77 -6.02
N GLU A 135 -11.57 -29.14 -5.98
CA GLU A 135 -12.65 -28.42 -6.67
C GLU A 135 -12.76 -26.97 -6.20
N PHE A 136 -12.66 -26.76 -4.87
CA PHE A 136 -12.63 -25.43 -4.30
C PHE A 136 -11.42 -24.62 -4.76
N SER A 137 -10.22 -25.21 -4.75
CA SER A 137 -9.00 -24.58 -5.26
C SER A 137 -9.14 -24.12 -6.71
N SER A 138 -9.63 -25.00 -7.60
CA SER A 138 -9.89 -24.66 -9.01
C SER A 138 -10.97 -23.57 -9.16
N SER A 139 -11.99 -23.58 -8.30
CA SER A 139 -13.01 -22.53 -8.31
C SER A 139 -12.46 -21.16 -7.91
N LEU A 140 -11.55 -21.10 -6.92
CA LEU A 140 -10.88 -19.88 -6.50
C LEU A 140 -9.91 -19.36 -7.56
N GLU A 141 -9.17 -20.25 -8.22
CA GLU A 141 -8.27 -19.88 -9.31
C GLU A 141 -9.04 -19.26 -10.49
N LYS A 142 -10.17 -19.88 -10.87
CA LYS A 142 -11.06 -19.33 -11.90
C LYS A 142 -11.63 -17.98 -11.48
N LEU A 143 -12.13 -17.88 -10.25
CA LEU A 143 -12.67 -16.63 -9.71
C LEU A 143 -11.63 -15.51 -9.72
N LEU A 144 -10.39 -15.79 -9.32
CA LEU A 144 -9.29 -14.84 -9.34
C LEU A 144 -9.00 -14.39 -10.77
N THR A 145 -8.88 -15.34 -11.70
CA THR A 145 -8.60 -15.04 -13.11
C THR A 145 -9.69 -14.15 -13.73
N ASP A 146 -10.95 -14.48 -13.50
CA ASP A 146 -12.09 -13.71 -13.99
C ASP A 146 -12.12 -12.31 -13.35
N TRP A 147 -11.94 -12.23 -12.03
CA TRP A 147 -11.89 -10.96 -11.29
C TRP A 147 -10.76 -10.05 -11.75
N GLU A 148 -9.55 -10.57 -11.91
CA GLU A 148 -8.40 -9.78 -12.37
C GLU A 148 -8.62 -9.22 -13.77
N LYS A 149 -9.23 -10.01 -14.66
CA LYS A 149 -9.56 -9.57 -16.01
C LYS A 149 -10.56 -8.42 -15.99
N ASP A 150 -11.62 -8.54 -15.20
CA ASP A 150 -12.65 -7.51 -15.06
C ASP A 150 -12.07 -6.24 -14.42
N LEU A 151 -11.28 -6.39 -13.36
CA LEU A 151 -10.60 -5.29 -12.68
C LEU A 151 -9.64 -4.55 -13.63
N CYS A 152 -8.80 -5.27 -14.39
CA CYS A 152 -7.90 -4.66 -15.36
C CYS A 152 -8.65 -3.96 -16.49
N SER A 153 -9.76 -4.53 -16.97
CA SER A 153 -10.61 -3.85 -17.97
C SER A 153 -11.19 -2.55 -17.42
N MET A 154 -11.56 -2.52 -16.14
CA MET A 154 -12.05 -1.33 -15.47
C MET A 154 -10.97 -0.27 -15.28
N TYR A 155 -9.71 -0.65 -15.04
CA TYR A 155 -8.59 0.30 -14.94
C TYR A 155 -8.34 1.08 -16.24
N GLU A 156 -8.59 0.47 -17.40
CA GLU A 156 -8.47 1.15 -18.70
C GLU A 156 -9.56 2.22 -18.89
N GLN A 157 -10.74 1.99 -18.29
CA GLN A 157 -11.90 2.88 -18.40
C GLN A 157 -11.91 3.97 -17.32
N ASN A 158 -11.44 3.63 -16.11
CA ASN A 158 -11.37 4.54 -14.98
C ASN A 158 -10.07 4.30 -14.19
N ILE A 159 -9.13 5.23 -14.36
CA ILE A 159 -7.83 5.19 -13.69
C ILE A 159 -7.91 5.44 -12.18
N ASP A 160 -8.95 6.11 -11.67
CA ASP A 160 -9.04 6.43 -10.24
C ASP A 160 -9.18 5.16 -9.40
N LEU A 161 -9.73 4.08 -9.98
CA LEU A 161 -9.79 2.77 -9.34
C LEU A 161 -8.40 2.21 -9.00
N THR A 162 -7.37 2.57 -9.76
CA THR A 162 -6.00 2.07 -9.57
C THR A 162 -5.32 2.61 -8.32
N TYR A 163 -5.90 3.61 -7.65
CA TYR A 163 -5.37 4.17 -6.40
C TYR A 163 -5.82 3.39 -5.16
N PHE A 164 -6.80 2.51 -5.30
CA PHE A 164 -7.33 1.71 -4.20
C PHE A 164 -6.74 0.29 -4.25
N SER A 165 -6.03 -0.08 -3.18
CA SER A 165 -5.46 -1.43 -2.98
C SER A 165 -6.32 -2.24 -2.03
N ASN A 166 -6.22 -3.57 -2.10
CA ASN A 166 -6.93 -4.49 -1.21
C ASN A 166 -8.44 -4.16 -1.13
N GLN A 167 -8.97 -4.03 0.08
CA GLN A 167 -10.39 -3.77 0.33
C GLN A 167 -10.75 -2.26 0.33
N GLN A 168 -9.82 -1.36 0.00
CA GLN A 168 -10.03 0.11 0.06
C GLN A 168 -11.19 0.57 -0.82
N ILE A 169 -11.40 -0.06 -1.97
CA ILE A 169 -12.49 0.31 -2.86
C ILE A 169 -13.87 0.12 -2.22
N TRP A 170 -14.00 -0.86 -1.32
CA TRP A 170 -15.24 -1.11 -0.58
C TRP A 170 -15.40 -0.18 0.61
N MET A 171 -14.31 0.37 1.15
CA MET A 171 -14.37 1.46 2.12
C MET A 171 -14.89 2.74 1.47
N VAL A 172 -14.47 3.01 0.23
CA VAL A 172 -15.02 4.11 -0.58
C VAL A 172 -16.49 3.84 -0.89
N GLU A 173 -16.86 2.63 -1.31
CA GLU A 173 -18.26 2.26 -1.52
C GLU A 173 -19.10 2.50 -0.26
N ASP A 174 -18.66 2.00 0.89
CA ASP A 174 -19.34 2.17 2.17
C ASP A 174 -19.58 3.65 2.51
N TYR A 175 -18.56 4.50 2.34
CA TYR A 175 -18.70 5.95 2.50
C TYR A 175 -19.73 6.54 1.55
N LEU A 176 -19.70 6.16 0.26
CA LEU A 176 -20.60 6.70 -0.76
C LEU A 176 -22.07 6.39 -0.45
N TYR A 177 -22.39 5.17 0.00
CA TYR A 177 -23.76 4.79 0.33
C TYR A 177 -24.23 5.31 1.70
N ASN A 178 -23.31 5.54 2.64
CA ASN A 178 -23.63 5.98 4.00
C ASN A 178 -23.28 7.45 4.26
N GLN A 179 -23.06 8.25 3.21
CA GLN A 179 -22.52 9.61 3.29
C GLN A 179 -23.31 10.52 4.26
N ALA A 180 -24.63 10.38 4.33
CA ALA A 180 -25.48 11.19 5.20
C ALA A 180 -25.21 10.97 6.71
N SER A 181 -24.72 9.79 7.08
CA SER A 181 -24.37 9.41 8.45
C SER A 181 -22.86 9.26 8.68
N ALA A 182 -22.05 9.31 7.62
CA ALA A 182 -20.63 9.08 7.69
C ALA A 182 -19.91 10.32 8.27
N SER A 183 -19.15 10.11 9.34
CA SER A 183 -18.24 11.12 9.87
C SER A 183 -16.94 11.20 9.04
N ASP A 184 -16.23 12.31 9.19
CA ASP A 184 -14.94 12.56 8.53
C ASP A 184 -13.83 11.59 9.01
N ASP A 185 -14.10 10.71 9.99
CA ASP A 185 -13.19 9.61 10.36
C ASP A 185 -13.37 8.36 9.48
N ASN A 186 -14.32 8.36 8.53
CA ASN A 186 -14.53 7.21 7.66
C ASN A 186 -13.31 7.05 6.71
N PRO A 187 -12.72 5.85 6.56
CA PRO A 187 -11.59 5.64 5.67
C PRO A 187 -11.86 6.08 4.22
N GLY A 188 -13.08 5.86 3.72
CA GLY A 188 -13.51 6.27 2.37
C GLY A 188 -13.43 7.78 2.15
N TYR A 189 -13.70 8.60 3.17
CA TYR A 189 -13.53 10.06 3.12
C TYR A 189 -12.07 10.45 2.86
N HIS A 190 -11.13 9.84 3.57
CA HIS A 190 -9.71 10.14 3.41
C HIS A 190 -9.13 9.59 2.11
N LEU A 191 -9.57 8.40 1.68
CA LEU A 191 -9.16 7.78 0.42
C LEU A 191 -9.58 8.63 -0.80
N LEU A 192 -10.80 9.18 -0.79
CA LEU A 192 -11.27 10.08 -1.83
C LEU A 192 -10.49 11.40 -1.85
N ASN A 193 -10.23 12.02 -0.69
CA ASN A 193 -9.42 13.23 -0.62
C ASN A 193 -7.96 12.99 -1.07
N PHE A 194 -7.38 11.83 -0.76
CA PHE A 194 -6.03 11.46 -1.21
C PHE A 194 -5.89 11.50 -2.74
N ILE A 195 -6.94 11.07 -3.46
CA ILE A 195 -7.00 11.13 -4.92
C ILE A 195 -7.56 12.46 -5.46
N ASP A 196 -7.66 13.50 -4.63
CA ASP A 196 -8.17 14.83 -5.01
C ASP A 196 -9.64 14.81 -5.49
N ILE A 197 -10.47 13.95 -4.90
CA ILE A 197 -11.93 13.97 -5.06
C ILE A 197 -12.56 14.43 -3.76
N GLU A 198 -13.20 15.61 -3.79
CA GLU A 198 -13.83 16.20 -2.61
C GLU A 198 -15.10 15.42 -2.21
N PRO A 199 -15.08 14.65 -1.10
CA PRO A 199 -16.12 13.67 -0.82
C PRO A 199 -17.49 14.31 -0.57
N ARG A 200 -17.51 15.51 0.01
CA ARG A 200 -18.74 16.26 0.34
C ARG A 200 -19.46 16.83 -0.88
N LYS A 201 -18.77 16.96 -2.02
CA LYS A 201 -19.38 17.45 -3.28
C LYS A 201 -19.91 16.31 -4.16
N ILE A 202 -19.75 15.06 -3.71
CA ILE A 202 -20.26 13.91 -4.47
C ILE A 202 -21.78 13.86 -4.37
N GLU A 203 -22.45 14.02 -5.51
CA GLU A 203 -23.90 13.90 -5.63
C GLU A 203 -24.30 12.42 -5.62
N THR A 204 -24.58 11.88 -4.42
CA THR A 204 -24.96 10.48 -4.20
C THR A 204 -26.31 10.09 -4.76
N LYS A 205 -27.14 11.06 -5.19
CA LYS A 205 -28.42 10.79 -5.90
C LYS A 205 -28.27 10.00 -7.21
N PHE A 206 -27.05 9.91 -7.76
CA PHE A 206 -26.74 9.10 -8.95
C PHE A 206 -26.28 7.67 -8.61
N LEU A 207 -26.21 7.32 -7.32
CA LEU A 207 -25.97 5.95 -6.89
C LEU A 207 -27.21 5.11 -7.17
N THR A 208 -27.00 4.04 -7.92
CA THR A 208 -27.99 2.96 -8.06
C THR A 208 -28.10 2.20 -6.74
N LYS A 209 -29.14 1.37 -6.60
CA LYS A 209 -29.22 0.43 -5.48
C LYS A 209 -27.98 -0.45 -5.44
N ARG A 210 -27.44 -0.69 -4.25
CA ARG A 210 -26.26 -1.55 -4.05
C ARG A 210 -26.53 -2.93 -4.65
N SER A 211 -25.69 -3.32 -5.60
CA SER A 211 -25.73 -4.64 -6.23
C SER A 211 -25.04 -5.68 -5.35
N GLU A 212 -25.46 -6.94 -5.44
CA GLU A 212 -24.75 -8.06 -4.83
C GLU A 212 -23.61 -8.57 -5.73
N GLN A 213 -23.63 -8.23 -7.03
CA GLN A 213 -22.63 -8.67 -8.00
C GLN A 213 -21.37 -7.78 -7.93
N PRO A 214 -20.17 -8.34 -7.68
CA PRO A 214 -18.93 -7.57 -7.52
C PRO A 214 -18.63 -6.63 -8.71
N ASN A 215 -18.81 -7.11 -9.92
CA ASN A 215 -18.54 -6.36 -11.14
C ASN A 215 -19.46 -5.14 -11.30
N GLU A 216 -20.73 -5.29 -10.95
CA GLU A 216 -21.69 -4.18 -11.00
C GLU A 216 -21.41 -3.15 -9.89
N ARG A 217 -21.00 -3.60 -8.70
CA ARG A 217 -20.53 -2.70 -7.63
C ARG A 217 -19.33 -1.88 -8.10
N LEU A 218 -18.33 -2.54 -8.69
CA LEU A 218 -17.14 -1.90 -9.24
C LEU A 218 -17.49 -0.86 -10.32
N LYS A 219 -18.36 -1.21 -11.28
CA LYS A 219 -18.84 -0.29 -12.32
C LYS A 219 -19.57 0.93 -11.73
N ASN A 220 -20.39 0.73 -10.71
CA ASN A 220 -21.12 1.82 -10.05
C ASN A 220 -20.15 2.83 -9.42
N ILE A 221 -19.13 2.34 -8.70
CA ILE A 221 -18.09 3.19 -8.10
C ILE A 221 -17.33 3.93 -9.21
N ALA A 222 -16.87 3.22 -10.24
CA ALA A 222 -16.15 3.80 -11.38
C ALA A 222 -16.94 4.92 -12.04
N ARG A 223 -18.24 4.70 -12.29
CA ARG A 223 -19.13 5.71 -12.86
C ARG A 223 -19.18 6.97 -11.99
N MET A 224 -19.25 6.83 -10.67
CA MET A 224 -19.24 7.99 -9.77
C MET A 224 -17.93 8.77 -9.83
N LEU A 225 -16.79 8.07 -9.76
CA LEU A 225 -15.48 8.71 -9.84
C LEU A 225 -15.30 9.45 -11.19
N THR A 226 -15.68 8.82 -12.31
CA THR A 226 -15.63 9.45 -13.64
C THR A 226 -16.48 10.71 -13.71
N VAL A 227 -17.71 10.69 -13.19
CA VAL A 227 -18.60 11.88 -13.18
C VAL A 227 -17.97 13.01 -12.37
N GLN A 228 -17.33 12.72 -11.23
CA GLN A 228 -16.68 13.74 -10.42
C GLN A 228 -15.45 14.35 -11.11
N ARG A 229 -14.59 13.51 -11.71
CA ARG A 229 -13.46 13.99 -12.51
C ARG A 229 -13.89 14.84 -13.69
N ALA A 230 -14.95 14.46 -14.40
CA ALA A 230 -15.46 15.23 -15.53
C ALA A 230 -15.93 16.63 -15.11
N LYS A 231 -16.45 16.80 -13.89
CA LYS A 231 -16.81 18.11 -13.33
C LYS A 231 -15.57 18.95 -13.01
N GLN A 232 -14.53 18.34 -12.46
CA GLN A 232 -13.25 19.01 -12.15
C GLN A 232 -12.48 19.40 -13.42
N ALA A 233 -12.40 18.52 -14.43
CA ALA A 233 -11.63 18.73 -15.65
C ALA A 233 -12.15 19.89 -16.51
N LYS A 234 -13.46 20.18 -16.49
CA LYS A 234 -14.04 21.35 -17.17
C LYS A 234 -13.51 22.69 -16.63
N ALA A 235 -12.81 22.70 -15.50
CA ALA A 235 -12.24 23.90 -14.89
C ALA A 235 -10.75 24.14 -15.24
N ILE A 236 -10.05 23.18 -15.88
CA ILE A 236 -8.59 23.27 -16.09
C ILE A 236 -8.24 22.87 -17.53
N GLU A 237 -8.03 23.85 -18.41
CA GLU A 237 -7.40 23.63 -19.72
C GLU A 237 -5.88 23.48 -19.56
N VAL A 238 -5.38 22.24 -19.45
CA VAL A 238 -3.93 21.97 -19.51
C VAL A 238 -3.54 21.69 -20.96
N LYS A 239 -2.68 22.54 -21.54
CA LYS A 239 -2.01 22.26 -22.81
C LYS A 239 -0.95 21.17 -22.58
N ASN A 240 -1.33 19.92 -22.80
CA ASN A 240 -0.41 18.79 -22.76
C ASN A 240 0.56 18.84 -23.95
N LEU A 241 1.83 19.14 -23.67
CA LEU A 241 2.92 18.90 -24.62
C LEU A 241 3.06 17.39 -24.88
N PRO A 242 3.07 16.91 -26.13
CA PRO A 242 3.15 15.49 -26.43
C PRO A 242 4.57 14.97 -26.16
N LEU A 243 4.73 14.24 -25.06
CA LEU A 243 6.00 13.59 -24.71
C LEU A 243 5.72 12.22 -24.11
N ASN A 244 6.14 11.17 -24.82
CA ASN A 244 6.35 9.82 -24.28
C ASN A 244 7.75 9.78 -23.67
N LYS A 245 7.84 9.96 -22.35
CA LYS A 245 9.13 9.97 -21.67
C LYS A 245 9.05 9.29 -20.31
N ILE A 246 10.06 8.46 -20.06
CA ILE A 246 10.42 7.98 -18.74
C ILE A 246 11.59 8.84 -18.27
N LEU A 247 11.38 9.67 -17.27
CA LEU A 247 12.40 10.56 -16.71
C LEU A 247 12.99 9.92 -15.45
N VAL A 248 14.31 9.84 -15.37
CA VAL A 248 15.00 9.19 -14.24
C VAL A 248 15.89 10.21 -13.55
N VAL A 249 15.76 10.33 -12.23
CA VAL A 249 16.60 11.15 -11.36
C VAL A 249 17.33 10.22 -10.40
N GLU A 250 18.66 10.28 -10.44
CA GLU A 250 19.54 9.64 -9.45
C GLU A 250 19.91 10.68 -8.40
N THR A 251 19.64 10.42 -7.12
CA THR A 251 19.84 11.40 -6.05
C THR A 251 20.16 10.75 -4.70
N SER A 252 20.51 11.53 -3.69
CA SER A 252 20.65 11.03 -2.31
C SER A 252 19.28 10.98 -1.61
N TYR A 253 19.21 10.31 -0.45
CA TYR A 253 18.00 10.32 0.39
C TYR A 253 17.50 11.73 0.72
N GLU A 254 18.42 12.68 0.91
CA GLU A 254 18.09 14.08 1.17
C GLU A 254 17.54 14.76 -0.10
N GLY A 255 18.02 14.38 -1.28
CA GLY A 255 17.60 14.96 -2.56
C GLY A 255 16.28 14.43 -3.14
N ILE A 256 15.62 13.45 -2.51
CA ILE A 256 14.35 12.86 -3.02
C ILE A 256 13.29 13.93 -3.30
N LEU A 257 13.04 14.85 -2.36
CA LEU A 257 12.02 15.89 -2.54
C LEU A 257 12.37 16.84 -3.69
N ARG A 258 13.65 17.21 -3.84
CA ARG A 258 14.15 18.01 -4.96
C ARG A 258 13.89 17.29 -6.27
N GLY A 259 14.19 15.98 -6.35
CA GLY A 259 13.89 15.15 -7.52
C GLY A 259 12.40 15.14 -7.87
N ILE A 260 11.53 14.90 -6.89
CA ILE A 260 10.07 14.86 -7.07
C ILE A 260 9.54 16.16 -7.67
N LEU A 261 9.86 17.29 -7.05
CA LEU A 261 9.35 18.60 -7.46
C LEU A 261 9.96 19.06 -8.79
N SER A 262 11.24 18.74 -9.04
CA SER A 262 11.90 19.04 -10.32
C SER A 262 11.21 18.33 -11.48
N LEU A 263 10.82 17.06 -11.33
CA LEU A 263 10.13 16.33 -12.38
C LEU A 263 8.75 16.92 -12.70
N PHE A 264 7.99 17.36 -11.70
CA PHE A 264 6.73 18.07 -11.94
C PHE A 264 6.95 19.39 -12.69
N GLN A 265 7.97 20.16 -12.31
CA GLN A 265 8.30 21.40 -13.00
C GLN A 265 8.74 21.18 -14.45
N LEU A 266 9.64 20.23 -14.70
CA LEU A 266 10.11 19.89 -16.04
C LEU A 266 8.98 19.43 -16.96
N THR A 267 7.97 18.75 -16.41
CA THR A 267 6.80 18.28 -17.15
C THR A 267 5.64 19.27 -17.17
N LYS A 268 5.77 20.42 -16.49
CA LYS A 268 4.72 21.41 -16.27
C LYS A 268 3.45 20.81 -15.65
N GLY A 269 3.62 19.75 -14.86
CA GLY A 269 2.53 19.09 -14.14
C GLY A 269 2.36 19.69 -12.76
N GLN A 270 1.12 19.71 -12.25
CA GLN A 270 0.86 20.10 -10.87
C GLN A 270 1.21 18.92 -9.93
N PRO A 271 2.03 19.14 -8.89
CA PRO A 271 2.31 18.13 -7.89
C PRO A 271 1.02 17.72 -7.15
N GLN A 272 0.72 16.42 -7.13
CA GLN A 272 -0.37 15.84 -6.35
C GLN A 272 0.12 14.57 -5.65
N VAL A 273 -0.35 14.33 -4.43
CA VAL A 273 0.17 13.21 -3.61
C VAL A 273 -0.06 11.85 -4.26
N HIS A 274 -1.23 11.62 -4.87
CA HIS A 274 -1.56 10.34 -5.51
C HIS A 274 -0.77 10.11 -6.81
N HIS A 275 -0.07 11.13 -7.32
CA HIS A 275 0.90 10.97 -8.41
C HIS A 275 2.26 10.48 -7.94
N ILE A 276 2.51 10.42 -6.64
CA ILE A 276 3.78 9.99 -6.04
C ILE A 276 3.56 8.61 -5.41
N PHE A 277 4.31 7.60 -5.86
CA PHE A 277 4.26 6.26 -5.31
C PHE A 277 5.61 5.89 -4.68
N TYR A 278 5.64 5.82 -3.35
CA TYR A 278 6.79 5.35 -2.59
C TYR A 278 6.81 3.82 -2.56
N CYS A 279 7.90 3.23 -3.05
CA CYS A 279 8.11 1.79 -3.01
C CYS A 279 8.55 1.34 -1.62
N SER A 280 8.24 0.10 -1.29
CA SER A 280 8.72 -0.64 -0.13
C SER A 280 9.11 -2.06 -0.53
N ASP A 281 9.82 -2.74 0.36
CA ASP A 281 10.09 -4.18 0.28
C ASP A 281 8.81 -5.04 0.27
N THR A 282 7.72 -4.52 0.82
CA THR A 282 6.39 -5.14 0.83
C THR A 282 5.50 -4.77 -0.36
N THR A 283 5.94 -3.88 -1.25
CA THR A 283 5.11 -3.47 -2.41
C THR A 283 4.84 -4.65 -3.33
N SER A 284 3.56 -4.92 -3.57
CA SER A 284 3.12 -6.08 -4.34
C SER A 284 3.09 -5.85 -5.85
N TRP A 285 3.08 -6.95 -6.62
CA TRP A 285 2.81 -6.89 -8.06
C TRP A 285 1.45 -6.27 -8.37
N THR A 286 0.42 -6.54 -7.56
CA THR A 286 -0.93 -5.99 -7.76
C THR A 286 -0.93 -4.46 -7.73
N GLU A 287 -0.21 -3.86 -6.79
CA GLU A 287 -0.07 -2.40 -6.68
C GLU A 287 0.73 -1.82 -7.84
N MET A 288 1.81 -2.50 -8.26
CA MET A 288 2.63 -2.07 -9.40
C MET A 288 1.92 -2.22 -10.74
N ARG A 289 1.08 -3.25 -10.92
CA ARG A 289 0.20 -3.40 -12.08
C ARG A 289 -0.79 -2.24 -12.15
N ALA A 290 -1.43 -1.91 -11.03
CA ALA A 290 -2.32 -0.75 -10.94
C ALA A 290 -1.56 0.57 -11.24
N PHE A 291 -0.34 0.74 -10.74
CA PHE A 291 0.54 1.88 -11.06
C PHE A 291 0.84 2.00 -12.54
N ALA A 292 1.19 0.89 -13.20
CA ALA A 292 1.43 0.86 -14.63
C ALA A 292 0.19 1.32 -15.42
N TYR A 293 -1.00 0.85 -15.03
CA TYR A 293 -2.26 1.29 -15.63
C TYR A 293 -2.47 2.81 -15.49
N ARG A 294 -2.39 3.38 -14.28
CA ARG A 294 -2.56 4.85 -14.15
C ARG A 294 -1.51 5.62 -14.92
N CYS A 295 -0.24 5.20 -14.86
CA CYS A 295 0.82 5.86 -15.62
C CYS A 295 0.51 5.88 -17.13
N PHE A 296 0.08 4.75 -17.69
CA PHE A 296 -0.17 4.61 -19.12
C PHE A 296 -1.49 5.24 -19.58
N TYR A 297 -2.51 5.24 -18.74
CA TYR A 297 -3.86 5.66 -19.10
C TYR A 297 -4.24 7.09 -18.70
N SER A 298 -3.47 7.78 -17.85
CA SER A 298 -3.76 9.14 -17.32
C SER A 298 -3.56 10.31 -18.30
N GLN A 299 -3.57 10.05 -19.60
CA GLN A 299 -3.56 11.07 -20.67
C GLN A 299 -2.42 12.10 -20.54
N GLY A 300 -1.23 11.68 -20.09
CA GLY A 300 -0.05 12.53 -20.02
C GLY A 300 0.22 13.19 -18.66
N ALA A 301 -0.57 12.88 -17.61
CA ALA A 301 -0.19 13.21 -16.25
C ALA A 301 1.11 12.51 -15.85
N LEU A 302 1.98 13.20 -15.11
CA LEU A 302 3.21 12.62 -14.59
C LEU A 302 2.89 11.80 -13.34
N HIS A 303 3.17 10.50 -13.38
CA HIS A 303 3.20 9.65 -12.19
C HIS A 303 4.65 9.29 -11.87
N GLN A 304 5.01 9.30 -10.60
CA GLN A 304 6.37 9.11 -10.15
C GLN A 304 6.49 7.86 -9.28
N LEU A 305 7.52 7.07 -9.56
CA LEU A 305 7.94 5.92 -8.76
C LEU A 305 9.17 6.32 -7.95
N ILE A 306 9.04 6.29 -6.62
CA ILE A 306 10.07 6.74 -5.69
C ILE A 306 10.73 5.52 -5.05
N GLN A 307 12.05 5.47 -5.12
CA GLN A 307 12.90 4.40 -4.62
C GLN A 307 12.54 3.00 -5.15
N PRO A 308 12.42 2.82 -6.47
CA PRO A 308 12.13 1.50 -7.07
C PRO A 308 13.12 0.39 -6.70
N GLU A 309 14.32 0.74 -6.22
CA GLU A 309 15.31 -0.21 -5.70
C GLU A 309 14.83 -1.01 -4.48
N LEU A 310 13.79 -0.54 -3.77
CA LEU A 310 13.17 -1.27 -2.66
C LEU A 310 12.23 -2.39 -3.14
N LEU A 311 11.82 -2.39 -4.41
CA LEU A 311 10.99 -3.45 -4.97
C LEU A 311 11.79 -4.75 -5.12
N SER A 312 11.16 -5.90 -4.86
CA SER A 312 11.76 -7.19 -5.17
C SER A 312 12.08 -7.32 -6.67
N ALA A 313 13.14 -8.06 -7.01
CA ALA A 313 13.56 -8.27 -8.39
C ALA A 313 12.42 -8.82 -9.27
N LEU A 314 11.62 -9.74 -8.72
CA LEU A 314 10.45 -10.29 -9.40
C LEU A 314 9.43 -9.20 -9.78
N VAL A 315 9.11 -8.30 -8.86
CA VAL A 315 8.15 -7.21 -9.10
C VAL A 315 8.72 -6.19 -10.10
N GLN A 316 10.02 -5.89 -10.04
CA GLN A 316 10.68 -5.04 -11.04
C GLN A 316 10.58 -5.65 -12.45
N ASP A 317 10.82 -6.94 -12.60
CA ASP A 317 10.70 -7.64 -13.87
C ASP A 317 9.27 -7.67 -14.40
N GLN A 318 8.30 -8.02 -13.55
CA GLN A 318 6.89 -8.01 -13.94
C GLN A 318 6.43 -6.62 -14.39
N PHE A 319 6.83 -5.57 -13.67
CA PHE A 319 6.49 -4.19 -14.02
C PHE A 319 7.06 -3.77 -15.37
N THR A 320 8.34 -4.02 -15.60
CA THR A 320 8.98 -3.62 -16.85
C THR A 320 8.43 -4.40 -18.05
N GLN A 321 8.24 -5.72 -17.92
CA GLN A 321 7.61 -6.55 -18.95
C GLN A 321 6.20 -6.09 -19.29
N PHE A 322 5.41 -5.72 -18.27
CA PHE A 322 4.05 -5.27 -18.45
C PHE A 322 3.98 -3.88 -19.13
N LEU A 323 4.82 -2.93 -18.71
CA LEU A 323 4.88 -1.62 -19.35
C LEU A 323 5.36 -1.72 -20.81
N HIS A 324 6.34 -2.60 -21.08
CA HIS A 324 6.75 -2.95 -22.45
C HIS A 324 5.60 -3.48 -23.30
N LYS A 325 4.81 -4.40 -22.73
CA LYS A 325 3.61 -4.94 -23.40
C LYS A 325 2.61 -3.84 -23.75
N LEU A 326 2.29 -2.96 -22.79
CA LEU A 326 1.36 -1.84 -23.01
C LEU A 326 1.87 -0.88 -24.09
N ALA A 327 3.14 -0.45 -23.99
CA ALA A 327 3.77 0.45 -24.96
C ALA A 327 3.80 -0.15 -26.37
N LYS A 328 4.06 -1.45 -26.50
CA LYS A 328 4.04 -2.16 -27.79
C LYS A 328 2.63 -2.30 -28.36
N GLN A 329 1.62 -2.55 -27.51
CA GLN A 329 0.22 -2.70 -27.94
C GLN A 329 -0.40 -1.36 -28.35
N GLN A 330 -0.01 -0.26 -27.72
CA GLN A 330 -0.56 1.08 -28.00
C GLN A 330 0.58 2.12 -28.14
N PRO A 331 1.39 2.07 -29.22
CA PRO A 331 2.59 2.91 -29.37
C PRO A 331 2.30 4.41 -29.47
N LYS A 332 1.07 4.79 -29.83
CA LYS A 332 0.61 6.19 -29.91
C LYS A 332 0.09 6.72 -28.58
N ARG A 333 -0.10 5.87 -27.55
CA ARG A 333 -0.56 6.32 -26.24
C ARG A 333 0.51 7.21 -25.63
N LEU A 334 0.09 8.36 -25.12
CA LEU A 334 0.97 9.29 -24.43
C LEU A 334 0.99 8.98 -22.93
N PHE A 335 2.18 8.75 -22.38
CA PHE A 335 2.37 8.53 -20.94
C PHE A 335 3.65 9.18 -20.41
N ARG A 336 3.66 9.50 -19.11
CA ARG A 336 4.80 10.08 -18.42
C ARG A 336 5.07 9.35 -17.11
N LEU A 337 6.28 8.83 -17.00
CA LEU A 337 6.77 8.16 -15.79
C LEU A 337 7.97 8.92 -15.27
N GLY A 338 7.93 9.36 -14.01
CA GLY A 338 9.08 9.81 -13.26
C GLY A 338 9.64 8.67 -12.42
N ILE A 339 10.96 8.55 -12.33
CA ILE A 339 11.63 7.62 -11.43
C ILE A 339 12.62 8.44 -10.62
N VAL A 340 12.49 8.41 -9.29
CA VAL A 340 13.45 9.01 -8.37
C VAL A 340 14.10 7.88 -7.60
N THR A 341 15.39 7.63 -7.84
CA THR A 341 16.15 6.52 -7.26
C THR A 341 17.30 7.04 -6.41
N THR A 342 17.61 6.35 -5.32
CA THR A 342 18.83 6.54 -4.54
C THR A 342 19.93 5.53 -4.89
N ALA A 343 19.55 4.45 -5.58
CA ALA A 343 20.49 3.53 -6.19
C ALA A 343 21.02 4.07 -7.52
N SER A 344 22.25 3.68 -7.86
CA SER A 344 22.83 4.04 -9.15
C SER A 344 22.03 3.44 -10.31
N THR A 345 21.72 4.27 -11.29
CA THR A 345 20.90 3.91 -12.46
C THR A 345 21.54 2.85 -13.36
N SER A 346 22.85 2.63 -13.24
CA SER A 346 23.58 1.54 -13.92
C SER A 346 23.30 0.16 -13.30
N HIS A 347 23.00 0.12 -12.00
CA HIS A 347 22.78 -1.11 -11.24
C HIS A 347 21.29 -1.43 -11.04
N LEU A 348 20.40 -0.49 -11.32
CA LEU A 348 18.97 -0.68 -11.17
C LEU A 348 18.36 -1.43 -12.38
N GLN A 349 18.02 -2.70 -12.17
CA GLN A 349 17.44 -3.59 -13.19
C GLN A 349 16.21 -2.99 -13.86
N LEU A 350 15.28 -2.41 -13.08
CA LEU A 350 14.10 -1.74 -13.61
C LEU A 350 14.44 -0.67 -14.67
N VAL A 351 15.39 0.23 -14.37
CA VAL A 351 15.78 1.31 -15.30
C VAL A 351 16.46 0.74 -16.54
N ASN A 352 17.34 -0.24 -16.35
CA ASN A 352 18.04 -0.89 -17.47
C ASN A 352 17.08 -1.62 -18.42
N SER A 353 16.10 -2.34 -17.89
CA SER A 353 15.06 -3.00 -18.70
C SER A 353 14.17 -1.99 -19.44
N LEU A 354 13.89 -0.83 -18.85
CA LEU A 354 13.10 0.22 -19.50
C LEU A 354 13.86 0.95 -20.61
N LYS A 355 15.20 1.03 -20.55
CA LYS A 355 16.01 1.64 -21.63
C LYS A 355 15.77 0.99 -22.99
N ALA A 356 15.36 -0.27 -23.02
CA ALA A 356 14.98 -0.96 -24.26
C ALA A 356 13.78 -0.32 -24.99
N LEU A 357 12.96 0.51 -24.32
CA LEU A 357 11.88 1.28 -24.96
C LEU A 357 12.38 2.51 -25.74
N GLN A 358 13.66 2.89 -25.62
CA GLN A 358 14.24 4.09 -26.26
C GLN A 358 13.54 5.42 -25.91
N ILE A 359 12.80 5.46 -24.80
CA ILE A 359 12.09 6.66 -24.29
C ILE A 359 12.53 7.07 -22.88
N VAL A 360 13.62 6.48 -22.38
CA VAL A 360 14.19 6.79 -21.06
C VAL A 360 15.18 7.94 -21.19
N SER A 361 15.06 8.94 -20.32
CA SER A 361 15.97 10.08 -20.23
C SER A 361 16.41 10.26 -18.77
N THR A 362 17.71 10.18 -18.52
CA THR A 362 18.27 10.48 -17.20
C THR A 362 18.49 11.98 -17.08
N ILE A 363 17.88 12.58 -16.06
CA ILE A 363 18.00 13.99 -15.71
C ILE A 363 19.23 14.16 -14.82
N GLN A 364 20.08 15.13 -15.17
CA GLN A 364 21.30 15.40 -14.42
C GLN A 364 21.04 16.41 -13.30
N ASP A 365 21.91 16.48 -12.29
CA ASP A 365 21.69 17.33 -11.12
C ASP A 365 21.56 18.82 -11.47
N GLN A 366 22.27 19.30 -12.50
CA GLN A 366 22.17 20.68 -12.97
C GLN A 366 20.81 21.06 -13.57
N ASP A 367 20.03 20.06 -14.02
CA ASP A 367 18.70 20.27 -14.58
C ASP A 367 17.60 20.21 -13.49
N LEU A 368 17.98 19.84 -12.26
CA LEU A 368 17.09 19.84 -11.12
C LEU A 368 17.00 21.24 -10.51
N LEU A 369 15.89 21.49 -9.81
CA LEU A 369 15.63 22.73 -9.11
C LEU A 369 16.80 23.17 -8.24
N ASP A 370 17.31 24.38 -8.45
CA ASP A 370 18.24 24.96 -7.49
C ASP A 370 17.55 25.24 -6.14
N LYS A 371 18.34 25.60 -5.13
CA LYS A 371 17.84 25.82 -3.77
C LYS A 371 16.78 26.92 -3.69
N THR A 372 16.90 27.97 -4.49
CA THR A 372 16.00 29.12 -4.48
C THR A 372 14.67 28.75 -5.10
N ALA A 373 14.69 28.16 -6.29
CA ALA A 373 13.48 27.70 -6.99
C ALA A 373 12.77 26.58 -6.22
N LEU A 374 13.52 25.65 -5.60
CA LEU A 374 12.95 24.65 -4.71
C LEU A 374 12.19 25.28 -3.53
N GLN A 375 12.77 26.32 -2.92
CA GLN A 375 12.15 27.05 -1.81
C GLN A 375 10.86 27.76 -2.25
N GLU A 376 10.83 28.33 -3.45
CA GLU A 376 9.63 29.00 -3.99
C GLU A 376 8.48 28.01 -4.21
N VAL A 377 8.76 26.87 -4.86
CA VAL A 377 7.77 25.79 -5.09
C VAL A 377 7.22 25.27 -3.76
N ILE A 378 8.08 25.04 -2.78
CA ILE A 378 7.68 24.64 -1.42
C ILE A 378 6.81 25.73 -0.76
N LYS A 379 7.24 26.99 -0.86
CA LYS A 379 6.50 28.24 -0.57
C LYS A 379 5.02 28.12 -0.98
N GLU A 380 4.86 27.91 -2.27
CA GLU A 380 3.58 27.90 -2.96
C GLU A 380 2.70 26.72 -2.53
N LEU A 381 3.28 25.52 -2.33
CA LEU A 381 2.54 24.34 -1.91
C LEU A 381 2.00 24.47 -0.47
N ILE A 382 2.77 25.08 0.44
CA ILE A 382 2.35 25.27 1.85
C ILE A 382 1.20 26.27 1.97
N LYS A 383 1.23 27.33 1.16
CA LYS A 383 0.31 28.49 1.21
C LYS A 383 0.24 29.18 2.59
N GLY A 384 1.33 29.16 3.35
CA GLY A 384 1.41 29.81 4.67
C GLY A 384 0.60 29.15 5.80
N ASN A 385 -0.10 28.03 5.55
CA ASN A 385 -0.98 27.38 6.52
C ASN A 385 -0.24 26.39 7.46
N SER A 386 1.07 26.55 7.59
CA SER A 386 1.89 25.71 8.45
C SER A 386 3.04 26.54 9.06
N THR A 387 3.33 26.35 10.34
CA THR A 387 4.32 27.14 11.12
C THR A 387 5.24 26.22 11.89
N LEU A 388 6.55 26.47 11.81
CA LEU A 388 7.55 25.73 12.56
C LEU A 388 7.93 26.51 13.82
N VAL A 389 7.78 25.89 14.99
CA VAL A 389 8.19 26.46 16.28
C VAL A 389 9.34 25.64 16.83
N THR A 390 10.49 26.29 17.00
CA THR A 390 11.72 25.62 17.42
C THR A 390 12.44 26.44 18.51
N SER A 391 13.38 25.79 19.19
CA SER A 391 14.20 26.40 20.22
C SER A 391 15.57 25.71 20.28
N HIS A 392 16.61 26.46 20.63
CA HIS A 392 17.96 25.92 20.78
C HIS A 392 18.11 25.04 22.02
N ILE A 393 17.23 25.22 23.02
CA ILE A 393 17.26 24.50 24.30
C ILE A 393 15.84 24.00 24.60
N ALA A 394 15.73 22.82 25.21
CA ALA A 394 14.47 22.31 25.74
C ALA A 394 13.95 23.20 26.90
N GLY A 395 12.64 23.19 27.14
CA GLY A 395 12.04 23.93 28.27
C GLY A 395 11.75 25.42 28.03
N LEU A 396 12.04 25.97 26.85
CA LEU A 396 11.71 27.37 26.50
C LEU A 396 10.23 27.61 26.15
N GLY A 397 9.33 26.68 26.50
CA GLY A 397 7.88 26.89 26.39
C GLY A 397 7.27 26.77 24.99
N LYS A 398 7.90 26.06 24.03
CA LYS A 398 7.36 25.86 22.66
C LYS A 398 5.89 25.38 22.65
N SER A 399 5.58 24.30 23.37
CA SER A 399 4.21 23.79 23.46
C SER A 399 3.23 24.80 24.08
N THR A 400 3.70 25.61 25.04
CA THR A 400 2.89 26.67 25.67
C THR A 400 2.63 27.79 24.66
N TYR A 401 3.66 28.26 23.97
CA TYR A 401 3.54 29.26 22.92
C TYR A 401 2.53 28.85 21.84
N ILE A 402 2.64 27.62 21.31
CA ILE A 402 1.71 27.09 20.30
C ILE A 402 0.28 27.07 20.84
N ARG A 403 0.08 26.59 22.06
CA ARG A 403 -1.24 26.53 22.70
C ARG A 403 -1.84 27.92 22.86
N ASP A 404 -1.07 28.87 23.35
CA ASP A 404 -1.51 30.24 23.59
C ASP A 404 -1.81 30.96 22.28
N GLU A 405 -1.02 30.74 21.23
CA GLU A 405 -1.27 31.26 19.87
C GLU A 405 -2.58 30.71 19.29
N ILE A 406 -2.81 29.40 19.41
CA ILE A 406 -4.03 28.76 18.93
C ILE A 406 -5.25 29.28 19.69
N GLN A 407 -5.15 29.44 21.01
CA GLN A 407 -6.21 30.00 21.84
C GLN A 407 -6.49 31.47 21.54
N ARG A 408 -5.45 32.29 21.32
CA ARG A 408 -5.58 33.69 20.89
C ARG A 408 -6.32 33.82 19.56
N ASN A 409 -6.14 32.85 18.67
CA ASN A 409 -6.85 32.77 17.39
C ASN A 409 -8.22 32.07 17.50
N HIS A 410 -8.74 31.84 18.71
CA HIS A 410 -10.03 31.20 18.99
C HIS A 410 -10.22 29.83 18.34
N LYS A 411 -9.12 29.08 18.15
CA LYS A 411 -9.15 27.72 17.60
C LYS A 411 -9.03 26.67 18.71
N LEU A 412 -9.67 25.53 18.50
CA LEU A 412 -9.52 24.31 19.28
C LEU A 412 -8.14 23.70 19.02
N TYR A 413 -7.43 23.46 20.12
CA TYR A 413 -6.11 22.85 20.11
C TYR A 413 -6.20 21.31 20.01
N ILE A 414 -5.66 20.74 18.94
CA ILE A 414 -5.50 19.29 18.77
C ILE A 414 -4.01 18.96 18.74
N LYS A 415 -3.55 18.12 19.67
CA LYS A 415 -2.16 17.63 19.70
C LYS A 415 -2.03 16.28 18.98
N PHE A 416 -1.04 16.14 18.12
CA PHE A 416 -0.66 14.91 17.43
C PHE A 416 0.84 14.65 17.57
N SER A 417 1.21 13.77 18.49
CA SER A 417 2.61 13.43 18.74
C SER A 417 3.11 12.28 17.86
N ILE A 418 4.32 12.44 17.32
CA ILE A 418 5.07 11.46 16.53
C ILE A 418 6.41 11.21 17.24
N SER A 419 6.64 9.98 17.69
CA SER A 419 7.89 9.58 18.36
C SER A 419 8.09 8.05 18.29
N GLY A 420 9.33 7.62 18.47
CA GLY A 420 9.77 6.23 18.45
C GLY A 420 9.72 5.61 17.05
N SER A 421 9.33 4.34 17.00
CA SER A 421 9.13 3.58 15.77
C SER A 421 7.90 4.08 15.02
N ILE A 422 8.10 4.50 13.78
CA ILE A 422 7.01 5.00 12.93
C ILE A 422 6.29 3.82 12.27
N ASN A 423 5.00 3.71 12.56
CA ASN A 423 4.07 2.97 11.74
C ASN A 423 3.12 3.94 11.03
N VAL A 424 3.25 4.08 9.71
CA VAL A 424 2.45 5.00 8.90
C VAL A 424 0.96 4.69 8.90
N ASP A 425 0.55 3.42 8.97
CA ASP A 425 -0.86 3.03 8.99
C ASP A 425 -1.50 3.36 10.34
N THR A 426 -0.79 3.08 11.43
CA THR A 426 -1.23 3.49 12.78
C THR A 426 -1.27 5.02 12.92
N LEU A 427 -0.32 5.74 12.34
CA LEU A 427 -0.34 7.21 12.33
C LEU A 427 -1.52 7.75 11.51
N ALA A 428 -1.80 7.15 10.34
CA ALA A 428 -2.95 7.52 9.52
C ALA A 428 -4.26 7.27 10.26
N GLU A 429 -4.43 6.10 10.89
CA GLU A 429 -5.60 5.77 11.72
C GLU A 429 -5.77 6.73 12.90
N ARG A 430 -4.68 7.04 13.63
CA ARG A 430 -4.69 8.02 14.72
C ARG A 430 -5.12 9.40 14.23
N LEU A 431 -4.59 9.86 13.09
CA LEU A 431 -4.93 11.16 12.52
C LEU A 431 -6.38 11.20 12.02
N ARG A 432 -6.85 10.14 11.38
CA ARG A 432 -8.26 9.94 10.96
C ARG A 432 -9.22 9.96 12.15
N THR A 433 -8.86 9.31 13.24
CA THR A 433 -9.68 9.31 14.48
C THR A 433 -9.78 10.70 15.09
N LEU A 434 -8.72 11.51 15.00
CA LEU A 434 -8.77 12.94 15.36
C LEU A 434 -9.66 13.75 14.39
N GLY A 435 -9.87 13.26 13.16
CA GLY A 435 -10.74 13.84 12.14
C GLY A 435 -12.15 14.18 12.62
N LYS A 436 -12.73 13.41 13.55
CA LYS A 436 -14.03 13.74 14.20
C LYS A 436 -14.04 15.15 14.79
N LYS A 437 -12.91 15.55 15.37
CA LYS A 437 -12.70 16.85 16.01
C LYS A 437 -12.27 17.93 15.01
N MET A 438 -11.90 17.56 13.79
CA MET A 438 -11.43 18.44 12.71
C MET A 438 -12.55 18.88 11.75
N THR A 439 -13.80 18.63 12.13
CA THR A 439 -15.01 18.94 11.34
C THR A 439 -15.41 20.43 11.40
N SER A 440 -14.90 21.18 12.39
CA SER A 440 -15.15 22.62 12.54
C SER A 440 -14.00 23.47 11.99
N ILE A 441 -14.33 24.67 11.48
CA ILE A 441 -13.37 25.67 10.99
C ILE A 441 -12.44 26.23 12.09
N ASP A 442 -12.79 25.99 13.34
CA ASP A 442 -12.14 26.52 14.53
C ASP A 442 -11.16 25.49 15.12
N VAL A 443 -10.32 24.87 14.29
CA VAL A 443 -9.33 23.88 14.76
C VAL A 443 -7.95 24.27 14.30
N ALA A 444 -6.95 23.97 15.11
CA ALA A 444 -5.54 23.99 14.76
C ALA A 444 -4.87 22.68 15.19
N LEU A 445 -4.01 22.14 14.33
CA LEU A 445 -3.26 20.93 14.61
C LEU A 445 -1.86 21.31 15.10
N HIS A 446 -1.47 20.76 16.25
CA HIS A 446 -0.09 20.79 16.74
C HIS A 446 0.55 19.42 16.53
N ILE A 447 1.46 19.33 15.58
CA ILE A 447 2.32 18.16 15.35
C ILE A 447 3.56 18.29 16.23
N ASP A 448 3.68 17.39 17.20
CA ASP A 448 4.78 17.34 18.17
C ASP A 448 5.73 16.20 17.80
N ILE A 449 6.91 16.52 17.27
CA ILE A 449 7.90 15.57 16.76
C ILE A 449 8.97 15.36 17.82
N GLY A 450 8.94 14.17 18.44
CA GLY A 450 9.95 13.71 19.38
C GLY A 450 11.13 13.00 18.70
N VAL A 451 11.86 12.20 19.47
CA VAL A 451 12.89 11.29 18.96
C VAL A 451 12.22 10.21 18.09
N VAL A 452 12.77 9.94 16.91
CA VAL A 452 12.22 8.99 15.93
C VAL A 452 13.33 8.07 15.42
N ASP A 453 13.01 6.78 15.28
CA ASP A 453 13.98 5.74 14.88
C ASP A 453 14.34 5.80 13.38
N ASN A 454 13.34 6.11 12.54
CA ASN A 454 13.50 6.19 11.08
C ASN A 454 13.16 7.58 10.53
N ILE A 455 14.19 8.41 10.35
CA ILE A 455 14.06 9.78 9.85
C ILE A 455 13.64 9.84 8.38
N GLN A 456 13.99 8.84 7.58
CA GLN A 456 13.58 8.81 6.18
C GLN A 456 12.06 8.63 6.06
N GLN A 457 11.49 7.69 6.80
CA GLN A 457 10.04 7.47 6.82
C GLN A 457 9.30 8.69 7.38
N LEU A 458 9.87 9.38 8.37
CA LEU A 458 9.36 10.66 8.84
C LEU A 458 9.38 11.72 7.72
N ASN A 459 10.46 11.83 6.95
CA ASN A 459 10.57 12.76 5.83
C ASN A 459 9.46 12.52 4.80
N GLU A 460 9.29 11.27 4.35
CA GLU A 460 8.27 10.90 3.37
C GLU A 460 6.86 11.24 3.86
N LEU A 461 6.58 10.95 5.13
CA LEU A 461 5.31 11.31 5.79
C LEU A 461 5.09 12.82 5.81
N LEU A 462 6.09 13.59 6.25
CA LEU A 462 6.00 15.04 6.36
C LEU A 462 5.92 15.71 5.00
N TYR A 463 6.63 15.22 3.98
CA TYR A 463 6.50 15.71 2.60
C TYR A 463 5.05 15.56 2.14
N CYS A 464 4.45 14.39 2.36
CA CYS A 464 3.07 14.15 1.96
C CYS A 464 2.10 15.04 2.76
N LEU A 465 2.19 14.99 4.09
CA LEU A 465 1.26 15.66 4.99
C LEU A 465 1.32 17.18 4.90
N LEU A 466 2.51 17.76 4.79
CA LEU A 466 2.67 19.22 4.88
C LEU A 466 2.52 19.91 3.51
N LEU A 467 2.96 19.27 2.42
CA LEU A 467 2.82 19.81 1.06
C LEU A 467 1.44 19.55 0.48
N PHE A 468 0.89 18.35 0.70
CA PHE A 468 -0.34 17.91 0.04
C PHE A 468 -1.51 17.71 1.00
N ARG A 469 -1.30 17.94 2.31
CA ARG A 469 -2.33 17.78 3.35
C ARG A 469 -2.88 16.37 3.45
N SER A 470 -2.24 15.38 2.84
CA SER A 470 -2.65 13.98 2.87
C SER A 470 -1.48 13.05 2.63
N PHE A 471 -1.62 11.80 3.08
CA PHE A 471 -0.66 10.75 2.78
C PHE A 471 -1.35 9.38 2.76
N ARG A 472 -0.74 8.46 2.01
CA ARG A 472 -1.06 7.02 1.98
C ARG A 472 0.22 6.24 1.65
N LEU A 473 1.04 6.01 2.67
CA LEU A 473 2.32 5.27 2.59
C LEU A 473 2.15 3.78 2.95
N GLY A 474 0.92 3.36 3.22
CA GLY A 474 0.51 2.00 3.51
C GLY A 474 -0.92 1.75 3.02
N GLN A 475 -1.69 1.02 3.81
CA GLN A 475 -3.08 0.68 3.49
C GLN A 475 -4.09 1.66 4.09
N GLU A 476 -3.68 2.53 5.02
CA GLU A 476 -4.52 3.61 5.54
C GLU A 476 -4.15 4.94 4.87
N ALA A 477 -5.18 5.77 4.63
CA ALA A 477 -5.02 7.13 4.15
C ALA A 477 -5.47 8.11 5.22
N ALA A 478 -4.78 9.25 5.30
CA ALA A 478 -5.21 10.37 6.12
C ALA A 478 -5.14 11.68 5.34
N TYR A 479 -6.04 12.59 5.68
CA TYR A 479 -6.19 13.90 5.06
C TYR A 479 -6.52 14.94 6.14
N ILE A 480 -5.93 16.12 6.01
CA ILE A 480 -6.20 17.30 6.83
C ILE A 480 -6.82 18.36 5.91
N PRO A 481 -8.00 18.92 6.23
CA PRO A 481 -8.56 20.04 5.51
C PRO A 481 -7.58 21.23 5.36
N ALA A 482 -7.52 21.82 4.16
CA ALA A 482 -6.55 22.87 3.83
C ALA A 482 -6.66 24.15 4.67
N ASN A 483 -7.82 24.38 5.30
CA ASN A 483 -8.11 25.52 6.18
C ASN A 483 -7.63 25.31 7.64
N ILE A 484 -7.17 24.10 8.00
CA ILE A 484 -6.64 23.82 9.33
C ILE A 484 -5.16 24.20 9.37
N PRO A 485 -4.76 25.21 10.18
CA PRO A 485 -3.36 25.54 10.37
C PRO A 485 -2.63 24.41 11.10
N ILE A 486 -1.39 24.15 10.68
CA ILE A 486 -0.52 23.13 11.28
C ILE A 486 0.66 23.81 11.96
N TYR A 487 0.79 23.64 13.26
CA TYR A 487 1.97 24.04 14.04
C TYR A 487 2.85 22.82 14.23
N ILE A 488 4.15 22.96 13.96
CA ILE A 488 5.12 21.88 14.08
C ILE A 488 6.07 22.24 15.21
N GLU A 489 6.14 21.39 16.23
CA GLU A 489 7.12 21.45 17.30
C GLU A 489 8.18 20.37 17.06
N LEU A 490 9.45 20.76 17.19
CA LEU A 490 10.58 19.84 17.13
C LEU A 490 11.21 19.69 18.51
N ASP A 491 11.49 18.45 18.90
CA ASP A 491 12.33 18.17 20.05
C ASP A 491 13.72 18.82 19.89
N SER A 492 14.19 19.41 20.98
CA SER A 492 15.45 20.17 21.04
C SER A 492 16.59 19.37 21.66
N SER A 493 16.43 18.06 21.86
CA SER A 493 17.55 17.22 22.31
C SER A 493 18.67 17.19 21.26
N PRO A 494 19.95 17.02 21.66
CA PRO A 494 21.08 17.02 20.72
C PRO A 494 20.96 15.98 19.60
N HIS A 495 20.40 14.81 19.92
CA HIS A 495 20.15 13.73 18.97
C HIS A 495 19.09 14.14 17.95
N SER A 496 17.98 14.73 18.41
CA SER A 496 16.90 15.23 17.56
C SER A 496 17.32 16.40 16.67
N LEU A 497 18.16 17.32 17.15
CA LEU A 497 18.65 18.47 16.35
C LEU A 497 19.41 18.01 15.10
N THR A 498 20.26 16.99 15.23
CA THR A 498 21.05 16.45 14.11
C THR A 498 20.17 15.71 13.12
N ALA A 499 19.17 14.97 13.61
CA ALA A 499 18.18 14.29 12.80
C ALA A 499 17.27 15.29 12.03
N HIS A 500 16.80 16.33 12.71
CA HIS A 500 15.95 17.37 12.14
C HIS A 500 16.67 18.23 11.09
N ALA A 501 17.98 18.39 11.19
CA ALA A 501 18.78 19.08 10.16
C ALA A 501 18.73 18.38 8.79
N LYS A 502 18.46 17.07 8.75
CA LYS A 502 18.28 16.29 7.52
C LYS A 502 16.88 16.46 6.89
N ILE A 503 15.95 17.12 7.59
CA ILE A 503 14.62 17.41 7.08
C ILE A 503 14.70 18.73 6.32
N ILE A 504 15.13 18.64 5.05
CA ILE A 504 15.42 19.79 4.16
C ILE A 504 14.31 20.85 4.23
N TYR A 505 13.07 20.39 4.27
CA TYR A 505 11.88 21.21 4.21
C TYR A 505 11.71 22.18 5.41
N PHE A 506 12.29 21.89 6.57
CA PHE A 506 12.25 22.81 7.72
C PHE A 506 13.03 24.10 7.50
N ASN A 507 13.97 24.12 6.56
CA ASN A 507 14.69 25.33 6.17
C ASN A 507 13.80 26.33 5.40
N PHE A 508 12.59 25.95 5.02
CA PHE A 508 11.73 26.75 4.15
C PHE A 508 10.43 27.23 4.81
N TYR A 509 10.27 27.00 6.11
CA TYR A 509 9.11 27.42 6.91
C TYR A 509 9.17 28.85 7.41
N HIS A 510 8.01 29.40 7.78
CA HIS A 510 7.96 30.48 8.77
C HIS A 510 8.41 29.90 10.12
N VAL A 511 9.64 30.23 10.52
CA VAL A 511 10.26 29.71 11.75
C VAL A 511 10.11 30.72 12.87
N ILE A 512 9.52 30.27 13.98
CA ILE A 512 9.49 31.01 15.23
C ILE A 512 10.53 30.37 16.15
N ILE A 513 11.58 31.12 16.46
CA ILE A 513 12.67 30.68 17.34
C ILE A 513 12.47 31.33 18.70
N LEU A 514 12.13 30.53 19.71
CA LEU A 514 12.11 31.00 21.09
C LEU A 514 13.55 31.13 21.61
N LYS A 515 13.91 32.33 22.05
CA LYS A 515 15.21 32.67 22.64
C LYS A 515 15.00 33.10 24.10
N LEU A 516 16.05 32.95 24.90
CA LEU A 516 16.12 33.50 26.26
C LEU A 516 16.09 35.02 26.24
#